data_AF-A0A1B6K1M3-F1
#
_entry.id   AF-A0A1B6K1M3-F1
#
_cell.length_a   1.000
_cell.length_b   1.000
_cell.length_c   1.000
_cell.angle_alpha   90.00
_cell.angle_beta   90.00
_cell.angle_gamma   90.00
#
_symmetry.space_group_name_H-M   'P 1'
#
loop_
_entity.id
_entity.type
_entity.pdbx_description
1 polymer ?
#
loop_
_entity_poly.entity_id
_entity_poly.type
_entity_poly.pdbx_seq_one_letter_code
_entity_poly.pdbx_strand_id
1 'polypeptide(L)'
;DEFGEFFGAELPNSENQPRKDTEQPSIQIRCLEACLNLLKAGLAKLSQASSQDVVSEILGDPRANNYLDCLLEVHKVSERIISHLDSDCCVTTVTELRNVWDSLAPFFTHTEHIHLPETVGAVCGVCRSDTGPSPVTFGAHTFHTPCANLYLHCVEPVLPNIAAATVQ
;
A
#
# COMPACT_ATOMS: atom_id res chain seq x y z
N ASP A 1 -57.51 0.40 -34.13
CA ASP A 1 -57.43 1.32 -32.98
C ASP A 1 -56.72 0.64 -31.84
N GLU A 2 -55.39 0.65 -31.94
CA GLU A 2 -54.44 -0.11 -31.14
C GLU A 2 -53.51 0.90 -30.46
N PHE A 3 -53.94 1.44 -29.32
CA PHE A 3 -53.14 2.29 -28.43
C PHE A 3 -53.79 2.29 -27.03
N GLY A 4 -53.81 1.12 -26.38
CA GLY A 4 -54.60 0.88 -25.16
C GLY A 4 -53.88 0.26 -23.97
N GLU A 5 -52.61 -0.16 -24.07
CA GLU A 5 -51.86 -0.77 -22.96
C GLU A 5 -50.37 -0.41 -23.04
N PHE A 6 -49.96 0.73 -22.49
CA PHE A 6 -48.53 1.10 -22.41
C PHE A 6 -48.08 1.59 -21.02
N PHE A 7 -48.96 1.59 -20.01
CA PHE A 7 -48.61 1.99 -18.63
C PHE A 7 -48.92 0.91 -17.60
N GLY A 8 -48.51 -0.32 -17.89
CA GLY A 8 -48.61 -1.46 -16.97
C GLY A 8 -47.30 -2.21 -16.82
N ALA A 9 -46.17 -1.51 -16.65
CA ALA A 9 -44.94 -2.15 -16.18
C ALA A 9 -44.87 -2.01 -14.66
N GLU A 10 -45.02 -3.13 -13.96
CA GLU A 10 -44.78 -3.24 -12.53
C GLU A 10 -43.36 -2.71 -12.22
N LEU A 11 -43.27 -1.79 -11.26
CA LEU A 11 -42.01 -1.35 -10.69
C LEU A 11 -41.25 -2.59 -10.22
N PRO A 12 -39.98 -2.80 -10.64
CA PRO A 12 -39.20 -3.90 -10.11
C PRO A 12 -39.13 -3.71 -8.59
N ASN A 13 -39.68 -4.72 -7.90
CA ASN A 13 -39.76 -4.78 -6.46
C ASN A 13 -38.36 -4.48 -5.89
N SER A 14 -38.30 -3.47 -5.02
CA SER A 14 -37.12 -3.09 -4.26
C SER A 14 -36.80 -4.20 -3.26
N GLU A 15 -36.33 -5.34 -3.73
CA GLU A 15 -35.56 -6.26 -2.92
C GLU A 15 -34.13 -5.72 -2.88
N ASN A 16 -33.91 -4.80 -1.94
CA ASN A 16 -32.61 -4.61 -1.31
C ASN A 16 -32.19 -5.96 -0.70
N GLN A 17 -31.74 -6.88 -1.53
CA GLN A 17 -30.78 -7.85 -1.07
C GLN A 17 -29.48 -7.07 -0.89
N PRO A 18 -28.95 -6.94 0.35
CA PRO A 18 -27.56 -6.58 0.47
C PRO A 18 -26.82 -7.62 -0.35
N ARG A 19 -26.20 -7.17 -1.46
CA ARG A 19 -25.18 -7.97 -2.11
C ARG A 19 -24.30 -8.44 -0.96
N LYS A 20 -24.09 -9.75 -0.84
CA LYS A 20 -23.01 -10.27 -0.02
C LYS A 20 -21.75 -9.74 -0.68
N ASP A 21 -21.40 -8.51 -0.33
CA ASP A 21 -20.09 -7.95 -0.55
C ASP A 21 -19.18 -8.98 0.07
N THR A 22 -18.49 -9.71 -0.80
CA THR A 22 -17.36 -10.50 -0.36
C THR A 22 -16.43 -9.43 0.18
N GLU A 23 -16.43 -9.23 1.50
CA GLU A 23 -15.82 -8.07 2.17
C GLU A 23 -14.41 -7.91 1.64
N GLN A 24 -14.24 -7.01 0.67
CA GLN A 24 -12.92 -6.80 0.10
C GLN A 24 -12.08 -6.19 1.23
N PRO A 25 -10.88 -6.73 1.49
CA PRO A 25 -10.02 -6.16 2.51
C PRO A 25 -9.82 -4.67 2.24
N SER A 26 -9.77 -3.88 3.31
CA SER A 26 -9.60 -2.43 3.20
C SER A 26 -8.37 -2.09 2.35
N ILE A 27 -8.38 -0.93 1.72
CA ILE A 27 -7.24 -0.43 0.92
C ILE A 27 -5.92 -0.55 1.71
N GLN A 28 -5.96 -0.25 3.00
CA GLN A 28 -4.81 -0.33 3.90
C GLN A 28 -4.30 -1.76 4.06
N ILE A 29 -5.19 -2.74 4.28
CA ILE A 29 -4.82 -4.16 4.43
C ILE A 29 -4.18 -4.67 3.14
N ARG A 30 -4.78 -4.38 1.98
CA ARG A 30 -4.24 -4.75 0.67
C ARG A 30 -2.86 -4.14 0.42
N CYS A 31 -2.66 -2.89 0.83
CA CYS A 31 -1.36 -2.23 0.73
C CYS A 31 -0.31 -2.87 1.66
N LEU A 32 -0.69 -3.30 2.87
CA LEU A 32 0.22 -4.02 3.76
C LEU A 32 0.64 -5.37 3.18
N GLU A 33 -0.30 -6.12 2.61
CA GLU A 33 0.01 -7.37 1.91
C GLU A 33 0.98 -7.15 0.74
N ALA A 34 0.77 -6.08 -0.03
CA ALA A 34 1.69 -5.66 -1.09
C ALA A 34 3.10 -5.32 -0.55
N CYS A 35 3.18 -4.53 0.53
CA CYS A 35 4.45 -4.23 1.21
C CYS A 35 5.16 -5.52 1.64
N LEU A 36 4.45 -6.43 2.30
CA LEU A 36 4.98 -7.70 2.78
C LEU A 36 5.54 -8.54 1.62
N ASN A 37 4.82 -8.63 0.50
CA ASN A 37 5.26 -9.38 -0.68
C ASN A 37 6.53 -8.79 -1.30
N LEU A 38 6.62 -7.46 -1.41
CA LEU A 38 7.81 -6.78 -1.92
C LEU A 38 9.03 -6.99 -1.00
N LEU A 39 8.83 -6.88 0.31
CA LEU A 39 9.90 -7.09 1.29
C LEU A 39 10.37 -8.55 1.31
N LYS A 40 9.45 -9.53 1.26
CA LYS A 40 9.80 -10.96 1.11
C LYS A 40 10.61 -11.22 -0.15
N ALA A 41 10.19 -10.63 -1.28
CA ALA A 41 10.92 -10.75 -2.54
C ALA A 41 12.31 -10.11 -2.47
N GLY A 42 12.44 -8.97 -1.79
CA GLY A 42 13.72 -8.31 -1.52
C GLY A 42 14.65 -9.19 -0.68
N LEU A 43 14.14 -9.72 0.43
CA LEU A 43 14.90 -10.62 1.30
C LEU A 43 15.36 -11.87 0.54
N ALA A 44 14.46 -12.52 -0.20
CA ALA A 44 14.79 -13.70 -0.99
C ALA A 44 15.89 -13.43 -2.04
N LYS A 45 15.97 -12.21 -2.60
CA LYS A 45 17.05 -11.82 -3.53
C LYS A 45 18.37 -11.57 -2.81
N LEU A 46 18.34 -10.89 -1.67
CA LEU A 46 19.56 -10.55 -0.90
C LEU A 46 20.16 -11.77 -0.19
N SER A 47 19.31 -12.67 0.31
CA SER A 47 19.72 -13.90 0.98
C SER A 47 20.25 -15.00 0.05
N GLN A 48 20.19 -14.81 -1.27
CA GLN A 48 20.81 -15.74 -2.24
C GLN A 48 22.34 -15.59 -2.31
N ALA A 49 22.92 -14.58 -1.66
CA ALA A 49 24.36 -14.41 -1.63
C ALA A 49 25.05 -15.57 -0.88
N SER A 50 26.09 -16.12 -1.48
CA SER A 50 26.79 -17.32 -0.99
C SER A 50 27.69 -17.05 0.22
N SER A 51 28.12 -15.80 0.44
CA SER A 51 29.01 -15.38 1.54
C SER A 51 28.88 -13.89 1.87
N GLN A 52 29.39 -13.49 3.04
CA GLN A 52 29.37 -12.10 3.52
C GLN A 52 30.19 -11.14 2.64
N ASP A 53 31.26 -11.63 2.03
CA ASP A 53 32.10 -10.83 1.12
C ASP A 53 31.33 -10.46 -0.15
N VAL A 54 30.55 -11.41 -0.69
CA VAL A 54 29.68 -11.18 -1.85
C VAL A 54 28.57 -10.20 -1.52
N VAL A 55 27.99 -10.28 -0.31
CA VAL A 55 27.02 -9.28 0.16
C VAL A 55 27.65 -7.89 0.16
N SER A 56 28.85 -7.75 0.70
CA SER A 56 29.55 -6.46 0.78
C SER A 56 29.86 -5.88 -0.61
N GLU A 57 30.23 -6.73 -1.56
CA GLU A 57 30.43 -6.33 -2.96
C GLU A 57 29.12 -5.85 -3.61
N ILE A 58 28.02 -6.59 -3.41
CA ILE A 58 26.69 -6.22 -3.91
C ILE A 58 26.28 -4.86 -3.33
N LEU A 59 26.47 -4.64 -2.03
CA LEU A 59 26.14 -3.37 -1.37
C LEU A 59 27.01 -2.20 -1.84
N GLY A 60 28.16 -2.47 -2.47
CA GLY A 60 28.96 -1.46 -3.16
C GLY A 60 28.37 -1.01 -4.50
N ASP A 61 27.45 -1.77 -5.11
CA ASP A 61 26.84 -1.43 -6.40
C ASP A 61 25.74 -0.36 -6.23
N PRO A 62 25.79 0.78 -6.96
CA PRO A 62 24.76 1.81 -6.88
C PRO A 62 23.35 1.32 -7.18
N ARG A 63 23.19 0.29 -8.02
CA ARG A 63 21.90 -0.32 -8.35
C ARG A 63 21.33 -1.09 -7.16
N ALA A 64 22.19 -1.77 -6.39
CA ALA A 64 21.78 -2.45 -5.18
C ALA A 64 21.37 -1.43 -4.12
N ASN A 65 22.11 -0.33 -3.96
CA ASN A 65 21.75 0.75 -3.03
C ASN A 65 20.42 1.41 -3.41
N ASN A 66 20.18 1.71 -4.69
CA ASN A 66 18.88 2.20 -5.17
C ASN A 66 17.74 1.20 -4.88
N TYR A 67 18.01 -0.10 -5.01
CA TYR A 67 17.04 -1.14 -4.69
C TYR A 67 16.73 -1.20 -3.19
N LEU A 68 17.74 -1.07 -2.34
CA LEU A 68 17.57 -0.95 -0.90
C LEU A 68 16.76 0.30 -0.54
N ASP A 69 17.07 1.45 -1.13
CA ASP A 69 16.28 2.68 -0.92
C ASP A 69 14.81 2.46 -1.25
N CYS A 70 14.50 1.74 -2.33
CA CYS A 70 13.11 1.36 -2.66
C CYS A 70 12.48 0.47 -1.58
N LEU A 71 13.20 -0.55 -1.09
CA LEU A 71 12.71 -1.45 -0.03
C LEU A 71 12.47 -0.69 1.29
N LEU A 72 13.36 0.23 1.62
CA LEU A 72 13.21 1.08 2.80
C LEU A 72 11.97 1.98 2.69
N GLU A 73 11.73 2.58 1.53
CA GLU A 73 10.50 3.36 1.31
C GLU A 73 9.24 2.50 1.39
N VAL A 74 9.27 1.25 0.92
CA VAL A 74 8.17 0.29 1.11
C VAL A 74 7.93 -0.01 2.59
N HIS A 75 9.00 -0.20 3.38
CA HIS A 75 8.89 -0.40 4.82
C HIS A 75 8.30 0.84 5.53
N LYS A 76 8.77 2.05 5.21
CA LYS A 76 8.20 3.29 5.75
C LYS A 76 6.71 3.47 5.41
N VAL A 77 6.29 3.08 4.19
CA VAL A 77 4.87 3.07 3.84
C VAL A 77 4.10 2.11 4.75
N SER A 78 4.64 0.91 5.01
CA SER A 78 3.97 -0.04 5.90
C SER A 78 3.86 0.46 7.33
N GLU A 79 4.89 1.09 7.89
CA GLU A 79 4.86 1.66 9.24
C GLU A 79 3.79 2.75 9.37
N ARG A 80 3.69 3.65 8.38
CA ARG A 80 2.61 4.65 8.34
C ARG A 80 1.23 4.02 8.25
N ILE A 81 1.05 2.94 7.50
CA ILE A 81 -0.25 2.26 7.45
C ILE A 81 -0.56 1.62 8.81
N ILE A 82 0.40 0.94 9.42
CA ILE A 82 0.26 0.28 10.72
C ILE A 82 -0.12 1.27 11.82
N SER A 83 0.48 2.48 11.83
CA SER A 83 0.18 3.49 12.85
C SER A 83 -1.24 4.03 12.79
N HIS A 84 -1.96 3.81 11.69
CA HIS A 84 -3.34 4.27 11.47
C HIS A 84 -4.34 3.13 11.29
N LEU A 85 -3.93 1.89 11.54
CA LEU A 85 -4.82 0.73 11.50
C LEU A 85 -5.25 0.32 12.91
N ASP A 86 -6.45 -0.27 12.99
CA ASP A 86 -6.91 -0.91 14.21
C ASP A 86 -6.05 -2.14 14.51
N SER A 87 -5.62 -2.29 15.76
CA SER A 87 -4.64 -3.31 16.15
C SER A 87 -5.06 -4.76 15.83
N ASP A 88 -6.37 -5.02 15.69
CA ASP A 88 -6.92 -6.37 15.56
C ASP A 88 -7.13 -6.82 14.11
N CYS A 89 -7.16 -5.91 13.12
CA CYS A 89 -7.60 -6.25 11.76
C CYS A 89 -6.55 -6.96 10.90
N CYS A 90 -5.28 -6.96 11.30
CA CYS A 90 -4.18 -7.47 10.46
C CYS A 90 -2.96 -7.97 11.25
N VAL A 91 -3.16 -8.48 12.47
CA VAL A 91 -2.07 -8.91 13.37
C VAL A 91 -1.07 -9.84 12.68
N THR A 92 -1.56 -10.87 11.97
CA THR A 92 -0.69 -11.83 11.28
C THR A 92 0.20 -11.16 10.23
N THR A 93 -0.37 -10.32 9.37
CA THR A 93 0.37 -9.59 8.32
C THR A 93 1.40 -8.65 8.93
N VAL A 94 1.04 -7.94 10.00
CA VAL A 94 1.93 -7.01 10.70
C VAL A 94 3.09 -7.75 11.38
N THR A 95 2.81 -8.86 12.06
CA THR A 95 3.85 -9.69 12.69
C THR A 95 4.81 -10.22 11.64
N GLU A 96 4.31 -10.73 10.52
CA GLU A 96 5.17 -11.26 9.47
C GLU A 96 6.02 -10.15 8.82
N LEU A 97 5.45 -8.97 8.60
CA LEU A 97 6.17 -7.80 8.08
C LEU A 97 7.33 -7.41 8.98
N ARG A 98 7.10 -7.35 10.30
CA ARG A 98 8.17 -7.07 11.28
C ARG A 98 9.28 -8.11 11.23
N ASN A 99 8.94 -9.40 11.19
CA ASN A 99 9.94 -10.47 11.11
C ASN A 99 10.79 -10.40 9.82
N VAL A 100 10.16 -10.09 8.68
CA VAL A 100 10.86 -9.91 7.41
C VAL A 100 11.75 -8.67 7.47
N TRP A 101 11.28 -7.59 8.07
CA TRP A 101 12.07 -6.37 8.25
C TRP A 101 13.27 -6.61 9.17
N ASP A 102 13.11 -7.30 10.29
CA ASP A 102 14.22 -7.63 11.20
C ASP A 102 15.33 -8.43 10.49
N SER A 103 14.95 -9.27 9.53
CA SER A 103 15.88 -10.03 8.68
C SER A 103 16.55 -9.15 7.60
N LEU A 104 15.87 -8.09 7.15
CA LEU A 104 16.34 -7.16 6.13
C LEU A 104 17.20 -6.02 6.70
N ALA A 105 16.89 -5.55 7.91
CA ALA A 105 17.52 -4.39 8.54
C ALA A 105 19.06 -4.42 8.55
N PRO A 106 19.75 -5.57 8.73
CA PRO A 106 21.21 -5.62 8.68
C PRO A 106 21.82 -5.12 7.36
N PHE A 107 21.13 -5.30 6.22
CA PHE A 107 21.62 -4.88 4.90
C PHE A 107 21.67 -3.34 4.73
N PHE A 108 21.01 -2.59 5.61
CA PHE A 108 20.91 -1.12 5.55
C PHE A 108 21.95 -0.41 6.43
N THR A 109 22.74 -1.15 7.21
CA THR A 109 23.63 -0.57 8.22
C THR A 109 24.92 0.03 7.65
N HIS A 110 25.23 -0.20 6.37
CA HIS A 110 26.51 0.16 5.75
C HIS A 110 26.39 1.20 4.63
N THR A 111 25.17 1.67 4.35
CA THR A 111 24.89 2.58 3.24
C THR A 111 24.23 3.86 3.75
N GLU A 112 24.71 5.01 3.27
CA GLU A 112 23.97 6.25 3.42
C GLU A 112 22.76 6.22 2.47
N HIS A 113 21.58 6.02 3.03
CA HIS A 113 20.34 5.93 2.27
C HIS A 113 19.77 7.32 1.96
N ILE A 114 19.40 7.56 0.71
CA ILE A 114 18.77 8.82 0.31
C ILE A 114 17.29 8.75 0.68
N HIS A 115 16.93 9.36 1.81
CA HIS A 115 15.54 9.48 2.19
C HIS A 115 14.87 10.63 1.47
N LEU A 116 13.66 10.39 0.98
CA LEU A 116 12.78 11.48 0.60
C LEU A 116 12.42 12.27 1.87
N PRO A 117 12.54 13.61 1.86
CA PRO A 117 12.22 14.42 3.03
C PRO A 117 10.73 14.29 3.36
N GLU A 118 10.43 14.11 4.64
CA GLU A 118 9.05 14.10 5.11
C GLU A 118 8.50 15.53 5.20
N THR A 119 7.25 15.68 4.77
CA THR A 119 6.53 16.96 4.80
C THR A 119 5.16 16.74 5.43
N VAL A 120 4.70 17.72 6.21
CA VAL A 120 3.34 17.73 6.75
C VAL A 120 2.41 18.35 5.71
N GLY A 121 1.28 17.72 5.46
CA GLY A 121 0.32 18.13 4.43
C GLY A 121 -1.07 17.55 4.66
N ALA A 122 -1.81 17.34 3.56
CA ALA A 122 -3.13 16.72 3.60
C ALA A 122 -3.03 15.21 3.86
N VAL A 123 -4.05 14.65 4.53
CA VAL A 123 -4.13 13.22 4.84
C VAL A 123 -4.06 12.37 3.58
N CYS A 124 -3.10 11.45 3.54
CA CYS A 124 -2.90 10.52 2.45
C CYS A 124 -4.08 9.53 2.32
N GLY A 125 -4.63 9.40 1.12
CA GLY A 125 -5.74 8.47 0.84
C GLY A 125 -5.40 6.98 1.00
N VAL A 126 -4.10 6.64 1.03
CA VAL A 126 -3.62 5.26 1.22
C VAL A 126 -3.21 5.01 2.67
N CYS A 127 -2.20 5.71 3.18
CA CYS A 127 -1.64 5.43 4.51
C CYS A 127 -2.30 6.20 5.67
N ARG A 128 -3.26 7.08 5.39
CA ARG A 128 -4.01 7.89 6.38
C ARG A 128 -3.18 8.83 7.27
N SER A 129 -1.87 8.89 7.04
CA SER A 129 -0.99 9.88 7.65
C SER A 129 -1.05 11.21 6.89
N ASP A 130 -0.96 12.31 7.61
CA ASP A 130 -0.76 13.67 7.10
C ASP A 130 0.72 13.99 6.84
N THR A 131 1.61 13.07 7.18
CA THR A 131 3.06 13.25 7.11
C THR A 131 3.66 12.23 6.17
N GLY A 132 4.42 12.71 5.18
CA GLY A 132 5.14 11.87 4.26
C GLY A 132 5.78 12.62 3.10
N PRO A 133 6.48 11.90 2.23
CA PRO A 133 7.30 12.53 1.21
C PRO A 133 6.50 12.87 -0.06
N SER A 134 6.84 14.02 -0.65
CA SER A 134 6.43 14.44 -1.99
C SER A 134 4.94 14.21 -2.26
N PRO A 135 4.03 14.96 -1.62
CA PRO A 135 2.59 14.77 -1.81
C PRO A 135 2.17 15.08 -3.24
N VAL A 136 1.28 14.26 -3.79
CA VAL A 136 0.66 14.41 -5.12
C VAL A 136 -0.85 14.41 -4.99
N THR A 137 -1.52 15.18 -5.85
CA THR A 137 -2.99 15.30 -5.83
C THR A 137 -3.59 14.58 -7.04
N PHE A 138 -4.62 13.77 -6.80
CA PHE A 138 -5.40 13.11 -7.84
C PHE A 138 -6.89 13.19 -7.48
N GLY A 139 -7.66 13.87 -8.34
CA GLY A 139 -9.05 14.21 -8.05
C GLY A 139 -9.16 15.07 -6.79
N ALA A 140 -9.94 14.61 -5.81
CA ALA A 140 -10.15 15.30 -4.52
C ALA A 140 -9.21 14.80 -3.40
N HIS A 141 -8.24 13.94 -3.70
CA HIS A 141 -7.39 13.31 -2.70
C HIS A 141 -5.92 13.61 -2.90
N THR A 142 -5.19 13.61 -1.78
CA THR A 142 -3.74 13.69 -1.75
C THR A 142 -3.16 12.33 -1.38
N PHE A 143 -2.03 12.00 -1.98
CA PHE A 143 -1.27 10.79 -1.72
C PHE A 143 0.19 11.14 -1.55
N HIS A 144 0.90 10.48 -0.64
CA HIS A 144 2.36 10.50 -0.69
C HIS A 144 2.82 9.78 -1.95
N THR A 145 3.83 10.30 -2.65
CA THR A 145 4.37 9.67 -3.87
C THR A 145 4.65 8.16 -3.68
N PRO A 146 5.35 7.69 -2.63
CA PRO A 146 5.60 6.25 -2.46
C PRO A 146 4.32 5.45 -2.18
N CYS A 147 3.32 6.04 -1.53
CA CYS A 147 2.03 5.37 -1.32
C CYS A 147 1.24 5.22 -2.62
N ALA A 148 1.22 6.25 -3.47
CA ALA A 148 0.60 6.19 -4.78
C ALA A 148 1.29 5.17 -5.69
N ASN A 149 2.63 5.17 -5.70
CA ASN A 149 3.42 4.23 -6.48
C ASN A 149 3.19 2.78 -6.04
N LEU A 150 3.22 2.51 -4.74
CA LEU A 150 2.90 1.18 -4.21
C LEU A 150 1.51 0.73 -4.67
N TYR A 151 0.51 1.59 -4.53
CA TYR A 151 -0.87 1.25 -4.87
C TYR A 151 -1.01 0.94 -6.37
N LEU A 152 -0.51 1.83 -7.23
CA LEU A 152 -0.60 1.70 -8.68
C LEU A 152 0.13 0.49 -9.24
N HIS A 153 1.26 0.10 -8.64
CA HIS A 153 2.09 -0.98 -9.13
C HIS A 153 1.76 -2.34 -8.51
N CYS A 154 1.16 -2.37 -7.33
CA CYS A 154 1.02 -3.61 -6.56
C CYS A 154 -0.39 -3.92 -6.08
N VAL A 155 -1.34 -2.98 -6.21
CA VAL A 155 -2.70 -3.14 -5.67
C VAL A 155 -3.76 -3.01 -6.76
N GLU A 156 -3.84 -1.86 -7.43
CA GLU A 156 -4.81 -1.60 -8.52
C GLU A 156 -4.22 -0.62 -9.55
N PRO A 157 -4.60 -0.71 -10.83
CA PRO A 157 -4.05 0.15 -11.89
C PRO A 157 -4.56 1.60 -11.84
N VAL A 158 -5.47 1.95 -10.93
CA VAL A 158 -6.09 3.29 -10.81
C VAL A 158 -6.16 3.68 -9.35
N LEU A 159 -5.70 4.89 -9.01
CA LEU A 159 -5.73 5.40 -7.64
C LEU A 159 -7.15 5.41 -7.05
N PRO A 160 -7.30 5.17 -5.75
CA PRO A 160 -8.61 5.05 -5.14
C PRO A 160 -9.30 6.42 -5.14
N ASN A 161 -10.43 6.51 -5.83
CA ASN A 161 -11.32 7.66 -5.76
C ASN A 161 -12.26 7.49 -4.57
N ILE A 162 -11.73 7.70 -3.36
CA ILE A 162 -12.47 7.53 -2.11
C ILE A 162 -13.39 8.75 -1.95
N ALA A 163 -14.49 8.83 -2.72
CA ALA A 163 -15.54 9.79 -2.44
C ALA A 163 -15.82 9.73 -0.94
N ALA A 164 -15.50 10.83 -0.22
CA ALA A 164 -15.46 10.85 1.23
C ALA A 164 -16.76 10.21 1.72
N ALA A 165 -16.64 9.04 2.36
CA ALA A 165 -17.79 8.36 2.94
C ALA A 165 -18.44 9.40 3.83
N THR A 166 -19.61 9.87 3.40
CA THR A 166 -20.37 10.87 4.13
C THR A 166 -20.74 10.18 5.42
N VAL A 167 -20.14 10.64 6.52
CA VAL A 167 -20.59 10.28 7.87
C VAL A 167 -22.07 10.64 7.91
N GLN A 168 -22.94 9.63 7.88
CA GLN A 168 -24.37 9.76 8.19
C GLN A 168 -24.56 9.54 9.68
#